data_AF-A0ABD3M7X6-F1
#
_entry.id   AF-A0ABD3M7X6-F1
#
_cell.length_a   1.000
_cell.length_b   1.000
_cell.length_c   1.000
_cell.angle_alpha   90.00
_cell.angle_beta   90.00
_cell.angle_gamma   90.00
#
_symmetry.space_group_name_H-M   'P 1'
#
loop_
_entity.id
_entity.type
_entity.pdbx_description
1 polymer ?
#
loop_
_entity_poly.entity_id
_entity_poly.type
_entity_poly.pdbx_seq_one_letter_code
_entity_poly.pdbx_strand_id
1 'polypeptide(L)'
;MTNEQVIHFGELGVPEACRECIVRDIMMVDGVEYDEAMKVFEKIAKTNREDMPLAALPFYTGVFVSVTAGYVSIPLVFHRGIVEWFNEKYVTAEMPPVEDLETWLEVGSV
;
A
#
# COMPACT_ATOMS: atom_id res chain seq x y z
N MET A 1 29.57 20.07 -13.41
CA MET A 1 29.20 18.90 -14.22
C MET A 1 28.96 19.41 -15.64
N THR A 2 29.65 18.86 -16.64
CA THR A 2 29.46 19.31 -18.03
C THR A 2 28.12 18.80 -18.57
N ASN A 3 27.57 19.46 -19.60
CA ASN A 3 26.27 19.07 -20.17
C ASN A 3 26.27 17.60 -20.66
N GLU A 4 27.37 17.19 -21.29
CA GLU A 4 27.57 15.82 -21.75
C GLU A 4 27.54 14.78 -20.63
N GLN A 5 28.07 15.12 -19.44
CA GLN A 5 28.00 14.22 -18.28
C GLN A 5 26.57 14.04 -17.78
N VAL A 6 25.77 15.12 -17.77
CA VAL A 6 24.37 15.05 -17.34
C VAL A 6 23.57 14.17 -18.28
N ILE A 7 23.74 14.37 -19.59
CA ILE A 7 23.05 13.57 -20.60
C ILE A 7 23.45 12.10 -20.47
N HIS A 8 24.75 11.80 -20.35
CA HIS A 8 25.21 10.42 -20.18
C HIS A 8 24.63 9.74 -18.94
N PHE A 9 24.57 10.43 -17.79
CA PHE A 9 23.94 9.88 -16.59
C PHE A 9 22.41 9.77 -16.72
N GLY A 10 21.78 10.67 -17.47
CA GLY A 10 20.37 10.58 -17.82
C GLY A 10 20.06 9.35 -18.66
N GLU A 11 20.90 9.02 -19.64
CA GLU A 11 20.80 7.79 -20.44
C GLU A 11 20.93 6.53 -19.60
N LEU A 12 21.78 6.56 -18.56
CA LEU A 12 21.91 5.48 -17.58
C LEU A 12 20.72 5.39 -16.60
N GLY A 13 19.75 6.31 -16.69
CA GLY A 13 18.57 6.33 -15.85
C GLY A 13 18.83 6.85 -14.43
N VAL A 14 19.93 7.58 -14.20
CA VAL A 14 20.22 8.18 -12.90
C VAL A 14 19.16 9.27 -12.62
N PRO A 15 18.32 9.13 -11.58
CA PRO A 15 17.16 10.01 -11.37
C PRO A 15 17.51 11.49 -11.28
N GLU A 16 18.61 11.81 -10.62
CA GLU A 16 19.09 13.18 -10.43
C GLU A 16 19.52 13.82 -11.76
N ALA A 17 20.13 13.04 -12.64
CA ALA A 17 20.54 13.48 -13.96
C ALA A 17 19.35 13.64 -14.91
N CYS A 18 18.39 12.69 -14.89
CA CYS A 18 17.14 12.80 -15.63
C CYS A 18 16.35 14.06 -15.23
N ARG A 19 16.29 14.34 -13.92
CA ARG A 19 15.69 15.58 -13.39
C ARG A 19 16.39 16.82 -13.95
N GLU A 20 17.72 16.86 -13.88
CA GLU A 20 18.50 17.99 -14.37
C GLU A 20 18.33 18.21 -15.88
N CYS A 21 18.22 17.15 -16.69
CA CYS A 21 17.88 17.26 -18.11
C CYS A 21 16.54 17.97 -18.31
N ILE A 22 15.49 17.54 -17.61
CA ILE A 22 14.15 18.13 -17.73
C ILE A 22 14.16 19.61 -17.29
N VAL A 23 14.86 19.95 -16.21
CA VAL A 23 14.97 21.34 -15.75
C VAL A 23 15.64 22.21 -16.82
N ARG A 24 16.71 21.72 -17.46
CA ARG A 24 17.39 22.46 -18.54
C ARG A 24 16.53 22.60 -19.79
N ASP A 25 15.76 21.57 -20.12
CA ASP A 25 14.80 21.64 -21.23
C ASP A 25 13.74 22.71 -20.97
N ILE A 26 13.22 22.79 -19.74
CA ILE A 26 12.29 23.86 -19.32
C ILE A 26 12.95 25.23 -19.45
N MET A 27 14.19 25.42 -18.94
CA MET A 27 14.91 26.69 -19.07
C MET A 27 15.07 27.12 -20.53
N MET A 28 15.41 26.18 -21.42
CA MET A 28 15.60 26.43 -22.85
C MET A 28 14.29 26.76 -23.58
N VAL A 29 13.20 26.06 -23.27
CA VAL A 29 11.91 26.21 -23.95
C VAL A 29 11.15 27.44 -23.45
N ASP A 30 11.10 27.63 -22.13
CA ASP A 30 10.33 28.69 -21.49
C ASP A 30 11.14 29.98 -21.32
N GLY A 31 12.46 29.93 -21.52
CA GLY A 31 13.35 31.10 -21.41
C GLY A 31 13.47 31.62 -19.98
N VAL A 32 13.37 30.74 -18.98
CA VAL A 32 13.35 31.08 -17.56
C VAL A 32 14.64 30.67 -16.86
N GLU A 33 14.91 31.30 -15.72
CA GLU A 33 16.04 30.97 -14.86
C GLU A 33 15.79 29.67 -14.08
N TYR A 34 16.87 29.07 -13.58
CA TYR A 34 16.85 27.75 -12.94
C TYR A 34 15.80 27.62 -11.82
N ASP A 35 15.69 28.63 -10.95
CA ASP A 35 14.75 28.63 -9.82
C ASP A 35 13.28 28.64 -10.29
N GLU A 36 12.99 29.25 -11.44
CA GLU A 36 11.66 29.25 -12.03
C GLU A 36 11.38 27.95 -12.77
N ALA A 37 12.35 27.44 -13.52
CA ALA A 37 12.27 26.12 -14.15
C ALA A 37 12.04 25.01 -13.11
N MET A 38 12.64 25.15 -11.92
CA MET A 38 12.45 24.20 -10.83
C MET A 38 11.00 24.14 -10.34
N LYS A 39 10.33 25.30 -10.23
CA LYS A 39 8.91 25.36 -9.84
C LYS A 39 8.02 24.65 -10.87
N VAL A 40 8.34 24.81 -12.16
CA VAL A 40 7.65 24.09 -13.24
C VAL A 40 7.91 22.59 -13.15
N PHE A 41 9.16 22.18 -12.95
CA PHE A 41 9.52 20.78 -12.75
C PHE A 41 8.77 20.16 -11.55
N GLU A 42 8.71 20.84 -10.41
CA GLU A 42 7.98 20.36 -9.23
C GLU A 42 6.49 20.18 -9.51
N LYS A 43 5.89 21.07 -10.30
CA LYS A 43 4.51 20.93 -10.75
C LYS A 43 4.33 19.69 -11.62
N ILE A 44 5.21 19.47 -12.60
CA ILE A 44 5.20 18.27 -13.45
C ILE A 44 5.36 17.01 -12.61
N ALA A 45 6.34 16.99 -11.71
CA ALA A 45 6.62 15.86 -10.84
C ALA A 45 5.45 15.54 -9.90
N LYS A 46 4.76 16.58 -9.40
CA LYS A 46 3.54 16.43 -8.60
C LYS A 46 2.41 15.83 -9.44
N THR A 47 2.09 16.42 -10.59
CA THR A 47 1.04 15.92 -11.48
C THR A 47 1.29 14.47 -11.91
N ASN A 48 2.54 14.10 -12.20
CA ASN A 48 2.90 12.72 -12.53
C ASN A 48 2.66 11.72 -11.38
N ARG A 49 2.59 12.20 -10.14
CA ARG A 49 2.38 11.37 -8.93
C ARG A 49 0.95 11.46 -8.38
N GLU A 50 0.09 12.32 -8.92
CA GLU A 50 -1.25 12.57 -8.37
C GLU A 50 -2.13 11.31 -8.33
N ASP A 51 -2.03 10.44 -9.35
CA ASP A 51 -2.80 9.21 -9.44
C ASP A 51 -2.09 7.98 -8.81
N MET A 52 -0.85 8.14 -8.37
CA MET A 52 -0.07 7.04 -7.77
C MET A 52 -0.74 6.42 -6.53
N PRO A 53 -1.36 7.20 -5.61
CA PRO A 53 -2.11 6.62 -4.50
C PRO A 53 -3.32 5.79 -4.94
N LEU A 54 -3.99 6.18 -6.03
CA LEU A 54 -5.12 5.42 -6.58
C LEU A 54 -4.62 4.09 -7.18
N ALA A 55 -3.49 4.11 -7.88
CA ALA A 55 -2.84 2.91 -8.39
C ALA A 55 -2.35 1.98 -7.26
N ALA A 56 -1.95 2.54 -6.12
CA ALA A 56 -1.53 1.79 -4.93
C ALA A 56 -2.70 1.28 -4.07
N LEU A 57 -3.94 1.63 -4.39
CA LEU A 57 -5.11 1.27 -3.60
C LEU A 57 -5.27 -0.25 -3.39
N PRO A 58 -5.07 -1.13 -4.39
CA PRO A 58 -5.12 -2.59 -4.19
C PRO A 58 -4.08 -3.12 -3.18
N PHE A 59 -2.91 -2.47 -3.11
CA PHE A 59 -1.88 -2.83 -2.13
C PHE A 59 -2.32 -2.46 -0.72
N TYR A 60 -2.81 -1.23 -0.54
CA TYR A 60 -3.28 -0.77 0.78
C TYR A 60 -4.51 -1.55 1.27
N THR A 61 -5.44 -1.91 0.39
CA THR A 61 -6.58 -2.75 0.77
C THR A 61 -6.14 -4.13 1.22
N GLY A 62 -5.21 -4.77 0.52
CA GLY A 62 -4.66 -6.07 0.90
C GLY A 62 -3.99 -6.04 2.29
N VAL A 63 -3.16 -5.02 2.55
CA VAL A 63 -2.52 -4.83 3.85
C VAL A 63 -3.57 -4.61 4.94
N PHE A 64 -4.53 -3.71 4.71
CA PHE A 64 -5.59 -3.41 5.68
C PHE A 64 -6.41 -4.65 6.02
N VAL A 65 -6.89 -5.39 5.02
CA VAL A 65 -7.66 -6.62 5.22
C VAL A 65 -6.86 -7.65 6.00
N SER A 66 -5.57 -7.83 5.67
CA SER A 66 -4.71 -8.81 6.34
C SER A 66 -4.47 -8.46 7.81
N VAL A 67 -4.19 -7.19 8.10
CA VAL A 67 -3.98 -6.70 9.47
C VAL A 67 -5.28 -6.84 10.28
N THR A 68 -6.41 -6.40 9.74
CA THR A 68 -7.71 -6.52 10.40
C THR A 68 -8.07 -7.98 10.66
N ALA A 69 -7.89 -8.87 9.67
CA ALA A 69 -8.12 -10.30 9.84
C ALA A 69 -7.21 -10.90 10.93
N GLY A 70 -5.94 -10.50 10.99
CA GLY A 70 -5.02 -10.89 12.04
C GLY A 70 -5.54 -10.54 13.44
N TYR A 71 -6.01 -9.31 13.64
CA TYR A 71 -6.59 -8.90 14.92
C TYR A 71 -7.93 -9.57 15.23
N VAL A 72 -8.78 -9.77 14.22
CA VAL A 72 -10.09 -10.43 14.38
C VAL A 72 -9.96 -11.93 14.66
N SER A 73 -8.86 -12.57 14.24
CA SER A 73 -8.60 -13.97 14.56
C SER A 73 -8.47 -14.25 16.07
N ILE A 74 -8.04 -13.26 16.86
CA ILE A 74 -7.89 -13.40 18.32
C ILE A 74 -9.26 -13.65 19.00
N PRO A 75 -10.26 -12.74 18.91
CA PRO A 75 -11.56 -13.00 19.52
C PRO A 75 -12.30 -14.17 18.88
N LEU A 76 -12.03 -14.52 17.62
CA LEU A 76 -12.58 -15.71 16.97
C LEU A 76 -12.09 -17.04 17.55
N VAL A 77 -11.08 -17.02 18.41
CA VAL A 77 -10.59 -18.22 19.12
C VAL A 77 -10.85 -18.10 20.63
N PHE A 78 -10.68 -16.91 21.20
CA PHE A 78 -10.66 -16.73 22.66
C PHE A 78 -11.95 -16.17 23.26
N HIS A 79 -12.96 -15.80 22.45
CA HIS A 79 -14.22 -15.28 22.94
C HIS A 79 -15.42 -16.12 22.48
N ARG A 80 -15.91 -16.98 23.38
CA ARG A 80 -16.98 -17.96 23.15
C ARG A 80 -18.15 -17.42 22.32
N GLY A 81 -18.77 -16.32 22.71
CA GLY A 81 -19.93 -15.79 21.99
C GLY A 81 -19.64 -15.30 20.56
N ILE A 82 -18.39 -14.91 20.27
CA ILE A 82 -17.99 -14.52 18.91
C ILE A 82 -17.75 -15.77 18.06
N VAL A 83 -17.17 -16.82 18.67
CA VAL A 83 -16.94 -18.09 17.98
C VAL A 83 -18.25 -18.81 17.69
N GLU A 84 -19.18 -18.88 18.65
CA GLU A 84 -20.52 -19.44 18.46
C GLU A 84 -21.28 -18.71 17.35
N TRP A 85 -21.30 -17.36 17.37
CA TRP A 85 -21.90 -16.55 16.31
C TRP A 85 -21.27 -16.81 14.94
N PHE A 86 -19.94 -16.88 14.86
CA PHE A 86 -19.24 -17.13 13.61
C PHE A 86 -19.49 -18.55 13.09
N ASN A 87 -19.52 -19.53 14.00
CA ASN A 87 -19.87 -20.91 13.68
C ASN A 87 -21.29 -20.97 13.11
N GLU A 88 -22.30 -20.41 13.78
CA GLU A 88 -23.69 -20.40 13.29
C GLU A 88 -23.86 -19.76 11.91
N LYS A 89 -23.10 -18.70 11.61
CA LYS A 89 -23.25 -17.93 10.38
C LYS A 89 -22.42 -18.42 9.20
N TYR A 90 -21.24 -19.00 9.45
CA TYR A 90 -20.26 -19.25 8.40
C TYR A 90 -19.73 -20.69 8.36
N VAL A 91 -19.44 -21.30 9.52
CA VAL A 91 -18.84 -22.66 9.58
C VAL A 91 -19.91 -23.74 9.61
N THR A 92 -21.01 -23.49 10.32
CA THR A 92 -22.19 -24.35 10.48
C THR A 92 -21.89 -25.74 11.04
N ALA A 93 -20.84 -25.88 11.84
CA ALA A 93 -20.52 -27.13 12.52
C ALA A 93 -21.47 -27.38 13.70
N GLU A 94 -21.86 -28.64 13.92
CA GLU A 94 -22.68 -29.02 15.07
C GLU A 94 -21.89 -28.82 16.38
N MET A 95 -22.49 -28.15 17.36
CA MET A 95 -21.88 -28.02 18.68
C MET A 95 -21.94 -29.36 19.41
N PRO A 96 -20.83 -29.84 19.98
CA PRO A 96 -20.85 -31.06 20.78
C PRO A 96 -21.74 -30.86 22.02
N PRO A 97 -22.42 -31.91 22.49
CA PRO A 97 -23.17 -31.86 23.73
C PRO A 97 -22.22 -31.56 24.90
N VAL A 98 -22.73 -30.89 25.94
CA VAL A 98 -21.93 -30.37 27.07
C VAL A 98 -21.10 -31.45 27.77
N GLU A 99 -21.56 -32.69 27.71
CA GLU A 99 -20.92 -33.87 28.30
C GLU A 99 -19.64 -34.29 27.57
N ASP A 100 -19.52 -33.93 26.28
CA ASP A 100 -18.39 -34.28 25.40
C ASP A 100 -17.40 -33.12 25.22
N LEU A 101 -17.56 -32.00 25.94
CA LEU A 101 -16.63 -30.87 25.91
C LEU A 101 -15.35 -31.21 26.69
N GLU A 102 -14.20 -31.25 26.01
CA GLU A 102 -12.89 -31.34 26.66
C GLU A 102 -12.59 -30.06 27.46
N THR A 103 -13.08 -28.91 26.97
CA THR A 103 -13.02 -27.64 27.69
C THR A 103 -14.32 -26.85 27.58
N TRP A 104 -14.65 -26.08 28.62
CA TRP A 104 -15.77 -25.13 28.67
C TRP A 104 -15.81 -24.04 27.57
N LEU A 105 -14.74 -23.91 26.77
CA LEU A 105 -14.57 -22.96 25.67
C LEU A 105 -14.62 -23.63 24.29
N GLU A 106 -14.80 -24.94 24.24
CA GLU A 106 -14.88 -25.70 22.99
C GLU A 106 -16.24 -25.45 22.28
N VAL A 107 -16.16 -25.22 20.97
CA VAL A 107 -17.25 -24.69 20.15
C VAL A 107 -17.32 -25.34 18.76
N GLY A 108 -16.49 -26.35 18.52
CA GLY A 108 -16.46 -27.15 17.30
C GLY A 108 -15.79 -28.49 17.58
N SER A 109 -16.28 -29.54 16.93
CA SER A 109 -15.77 -30.91 17.04
C SER A 109 -14.62 -31.15 16.05
N VAL A 110 -13.61 -31.91 16.49
CA VAL A 110 -12.70 -32.64 15.59
C VAL A 110 -13.21 -34.07 15.46
#